data_AF-A0A7J8E3C9-F1
#
_entry.id   AF-A0A7J8E3C9-F1
#
_cell.length_a   1.000
_cell.length_b   1.000
_cell.length_c   1.000
_cell.angle_alpha   90.00
_cell.angle_beta   90.00
_cell.angle_gamma   90.00
#
_symmetry.space_group_name_H-M   'P 1'
#
loop_
_entity.id
_entity.type
_entity.pdbx_description
1 polymer ?
#
loop_
_entity_poly.entity_id
_entity_poly.type
_entity_poly.pdbx_seq_one_letter_code
_entity_poly.pdbx_strand_id
1 'polypeptide(L)'
;MPVFFLSTETYDDFDTRILEVRNVFNMTAKEGRKKSVRVLVAVGNGKGAAGFAIGKATERMDAFRKAKNRAVHYLHYIERYEDHTIFHDISLTFKRTHIKMKKQPRGYGLHCHRAIITICRLIGIKDMYAKVSGSLNMLNLTRGLFHALSRQETHQQLADKKGLHVVEFREECGPLPIVVASPQGALRKDPEPEDEVPDIKLDWEEVKAAQGMKRSVWSGLKRAAT
;
A
#
# COMPACT_ATOMS: atom_id res chain seq x y z
N MET A 1 42.94 -12.34 0.70
CA MET A 1 41.60 -12.14 1.32
C MET A 1 40.94 -10.98 0.61
N PRO A 2 39.71 -11.10 0.10
CA PRO A 2 39.03 -9.96 -0.49
C PRO A 2 38.66 -8.99 0.63
N VAL A 3 39.17 -7.76 0.54
CA VAL A 3 38.78 -6.64 1.40
C VAL A 3 37.37 -6.26 0.98
N PHE A 4 36.37 -6.64 1.78
CA PHE A 4 35.01 -6.13 1.60
C PHE A 4 35.03 -4.64 1.92
N PHE A 5 35.14 -3.80 0.90
CA PHE A 5 34.79 -2.39 1.00
C PHE A 5 33.30 -2.32 1.36
N LEU A 6 32.99 -2.01 2.62
CA LEU A 6 31.67 -1.53 2.98
C LEU A 6 31.53 -0.15 2.32
N SER A 7 30.73 -0.04 1.25
CA SER A 7 30.29 1.26 0.78
C SER A 7 29.63 1.98 1.96
N THR A 8 30.07 3.20 2.25
CA THR A 8 29.50 4.03 3.32
C THR A 8 28.15 4.57 2.86
N GLU A 9 27.16 3.70 2.72
CA GLU A 9 25.79 4.08 2.41
C GLU A 9 25.09 4.52 3.70
N THR A 10 24.73 5.80 3.76
CA THR A 10 23.96 6.40 4.85
C THR A 10 22.48 6.45 4.47
N TYR A 11 21.61 6.08 5.41
CA TYR A 11 20.14 6.04 5.21
C TYR A 11 19.43 6.98 6.17
N ASP A 12 19.94 8.20 6.32
CA ASP A 12 19.44 9.18 7.30
C ASP A 12 18.03 9.68 6.96
N ASP A 13 17.67 9.67 5.67
CA ASP A 13 16.33 10.00 5.17
C ASP A 13 15.26 8.91 5.42
N PHE A 14 15.65 7.74 5.96
CA PHE A 14 14.74 6.61 6.15
C PHE A 14 14.22 6.54 7.58
N ASP A 15 12.89 6.67 7.69
CA ASP A 15 12.19 6.38 8.92
C ASP A 15 11.92 4.87 9.05
N THR A 16 12.02 4.36 10.27
CA THR A 16 11.78 2.96 10.59
C THR A 16 10.64 2.82 11.59
N ARG A 17 9.65 1.98 11.29
CA ARG A 17 8.51 1.71 12.20
C ARG A 17 8.28 0.22 12.38
N ILE A 18 8.03 -0.17 13.62
CA ILE A 18 7.74 -1.55 14.00
C ILE A 18 6.26 -1.82 13.77
N LEU A 19 5.93 -2.92 13.07
CA LEU A 19 4.55 -3.32 12.79
C LEU A 19 4.07 -4.44 13.72
N GLU A 20 4.93 -5.42 13.98
CA GLU A 20 4.61 -6.54 14.87
C GLU A 20 5.86 -6.99 15.64
N VAL A 21 5.71 -7.22 16.95
CA VAL A 21 6.70 -7.93 17.78
C VAL A 21 6.03 -9.18 18.33
N ARG A 22 6.61 -10.35 18.08
CA ARG A 22 6.06 -11.63 18.52
C ARG A 22 7.13 -12.47 19.20
N ASN A 23 6.83 -12.96 20.40
CA ASN A 23 7.62 -14.02 21.02
C ASN A 23 7.21 -15.36 20.41
N VAL A 24 8.16 -16.08 19.84
CA VAL A 24 7.98 -17.42 19.27
C VAL A 24 8.83 -18.41 20.05
N PHE A 25 8.41 -19.66 20.09
CA PHE A 25 9.10 -20.69 20.86
C PHE A 25 9.37 -21.90 19.96
N ASN A 26 10.56 -22.48 20.11
CA ASN A 26 10.96 -23.70 19.43
C ASN A 26 11.33 -24.75 20.48
N MET A 27 10.87 -26.00 20.29
CA MET A 27 11.28 -27.09 21.18
C MET A 27 12.66 -27.59 20.76
N THR A 28 13.54 -27.77 21.74
CA THR A 28 14.92 -28.22 21.56
C THR A 28 15.21 -29.35 22.52
N ALA A 29 16.07 -30.29 22.13
CA ALA A 29 16.36 -31.47 22.93
C ALA A 29 17.04 -31.16 24.28
N LYS A 30 17.90 -30.13 24.33
CA LYS A 30 18.67 -29.77 25.53
C LYS A 30 17.95 -28.76 26.43
N GLU A 31 17.47 -27.66 25.85
CA GLU A 31 16.89 -26.54 26.61
C GLU A 31 15.37 -26.62 26.74
N GLY A 32 14.72 -27.62 26.11
CA GLY A 32 13.27 -27.67 25.99
C GLY A 32 12.76 -26.48 25.18
N ARG A 33 11.88 -25.67 25.76
CA ARG A 33 11.19 -24.57 25.06
C ARG A 33 12.09 -23.32 24.92
N LYS A 34 12.85 -23.25 23.84
CA LYS A 34 13.71 -22.10 23.50
C LYS A 34 12.89 -20.91 22.98
N LYS A 35 12.98 -19.76 23.66
CA LYS A 35 12.34 -18.51 23.23
C LYS A 35 13.16 -17.81 22.15
N SER A 36 12.48 -17.21 21.16
CA SER A 36 13.05 -16.25 20.22
C SER A 36 12.07 -15.12 19.96
N VAL A 37 12.57 -13.96 19.57
CA VAL A 37 11.74 -12.81 19.19
C VAL A 37 11.73 -12.70 17.67
N ARG A 38 10.53 -12.61 17.08
CA ARG A 38 10.31 -12.26 15.68
C ARG A 38 9.76 -10.85 15.61
N VAL A 39 10.36 -10.00 14.80
CA VAL A 39 9.92 -8.63 14.57
C VAL A 39 9.64 -8.42 13.09
N LEU A 40 8.53 -7.76 12.77
CA LEU A 40 8.22 -7.20 11.45
C LEU A 40 8.39 -5.68 11.50
N VAL A 41 9.23 -5.16 10.62
CA VAL A 41 9.56 -3.73 10.52
C VAL A 41 9.30 -3.26 9.09
N ALA A 42 8.82 -2.03 8.94
CA ALA A 42 8.79 -1.31 7.68
C ALA A 42 9.72 -0.08 7.75
N VAL A 43 10.32 0.26 6.62
CA VAL A 43 11.17 1.43 6.41
C VAL A 43 10.66 2.22 5.22
N GLY A 44 10.87 3.53 5.19
CA GLY A 44 10.59 4.34 4.01
C GLY A 44 11.07 5.78 4.14
N ASN A 45 11.18 6.45 3.00
CA ASN A 45 11.75 7.80 2.90
C ASN A 45 10.68 8.90 2.70
N GLY A 46 9.39 8.56 2.73
CA GLY A 46 8.28 9.49 2.46
C GLY A 46 8.15 9.97 1.00
N LYS A 47 9.00 9.46 0.11
CA LYS A 47 9.10 9.88 -1.31
C LYS A 47 8.83 8.70 -2.26
N GLY A 48 7.96 7.77 -1.85
CA GLY A 48 7.58 6.60 -2.64
C GLY A 48 8.45 5.36 -2.43
N ALA A 49 9.66 5.48 -1.85
CA ALA A 49 10.50 4.31 -1.58
C ALA A 49 10.24 3.76 -0.17
N ALA A 50 9.77 2.52 -0.09
CA ALA A 50 9.51 1.85 1.18
C ALA A 50 9.73 0.34 1.08
N GLY A 51 10.06 -0.31 2.19
CA GLY A 51 10.30 -1.74 2.25
C GLY A 51 9.91 -2.31 3.60
N PHE A 52 9.92 -3.62 3.71
CA PHE A 52 9.67 -4.30 4.98
C PHE A 52 10.52 -5.56 5.09
N ALA A 53 10.87 -5.93 6.32
CA ALA A 53 11.58 -7.18 6.58
C ALA A 53 11.23 -7.77 7.94
N ILE A 54 11.55 -9.05 8.06
CA ILE A 54 11.46 -9.79 9.32
C ILE A 54 12.86 -9.97 9.89
N GLY A 55 13.01 -9.64 11.17
CA GLY A 55 14.17 -10.00 11.98
C GLY A 55 13.79 -11.07 13.00
N LYS A 56 14.70 -12.02 13.24
CA LYS A 56 14.58 -13.01 14.31
C LYS A 56 15.89 -13.13 15.08
N ALA A 57 15.82 -13.08 16.40
CA ALA A 57 16.96 -13.27 17.28
C ALA A 57 16.49 -13.74 18.67
N THR A 58 17.43 -14.15 19.53
CA THR A 58 17.15 -14.44 20.94
C THR A 58 16.81 -13.15 21.69
N GLU A 59 17.63 -12.12 21.49
CA GLU A 59 17.40 -10.79 22.05
C GLU A 59 16.55 -9.91 21.13
N ARG A 60 15.75 -9.04 21.74
CA ARG A 60 14.84 -8.16 21.01
C ARG A 60 15.60 -7.09 20.21
N MET A 61 16.63 -6.47 20.79
CA MET A 61 17.39 -5.39 20.15
C MET A 61 18.11 -5.89 18.90
N ASP A 62 18.66 -7.10 18.95
CA ASP A 62 19.26 -7.75 17.79
C ASP A 62 18.25 -8.04 16.68
N ALA A 63 17.03 -8.48 17.03
CA ALA A 63 15.99 -8.70 16.04
C ALA A 63 15.60 -7.40 15.33
N PHE A 64 15.55 -6.26 16.05
CA PHE A 64 15.29 -4.95 15.46
C PHE A 64 16.40 -4.53 14.49
N ARG A 65 17.67 -4.61 14.91
CA ARG A 65 18.82 -4.27 14.06
C ARG A 65 18.83 -5.10 12.78
N LYS A 66 18.62 -6.41 12.90
CA LYS A 66 18.53 -7.32 11.73
C LYS A 66 17.38 -6.97 10.80
N ALA A 67 16.20 -6.67 11.36
CA ALA A 67 15.04 -6.31 10.55
C ALA A 67 15.25 -4.98 9.81
N LYS A 68 15.76 -3.95 10.50
CA LYS A 68 16.03 -2.63 9.92
C LYS A 68 16.99 -2.72 8.75
N ASN A 69 18.19 -3.27 8.98
CA ASN A 69 19.23 -3.35 7.95
C ASN A 69 18.77 -4.21 6.76
N ARG A 70 18.03 -5.29 7.02
CA ARG A 70 17.49 -6.12 5.95
C ARG A 70 16.41 -5.40 5.13
N ALA A 71 15.55 -4.59 5.73
CA ALA A 71 14.43 -3.95 5.03
C ALA A 71 14.90 -2.97 3.94
N VAL A 72 16.03 -2.30 4.15
CA VAL A 72 16.62 -1.36 3.20
C VAL A 72 17.11 -2.03 1.91
N HIS A 73 17.46 -3.32 1.96
CA HIS A 73 17.82 -4.09 0.76
C HIS A 73 16.62 -4.56 -0.06
N TYR A 74 15.40 -4.47 0.47
CA TYR A 74 14.16 -4.91 -0.20
C TYR A 74 13.16 -3.75 -0.30
N LEU A 75 13.61 -2.65 -0.90
CA LEU A 75 12.77 -1.48 -1.15
C LEU A 75 11.92 -1.68 -2.41
N HIS A 76 10.68 -1.21 -2.31
CA HIS A 76 9.74 -1.05 -3.40
C HIS A 76 9.60 0.45 -3.69
N TYR A 77 9.57 0.81 -4.96
CA TYR A 77 9.11 2.12 -5.38
C TYR A 77 7.59 2.06 -5.61
N ILE A 78 6.86 2.91 -4.91
CA ILE A 78 5.41 3.02 -4.99
C ILE A 78 5.07 4.35 -5.66
N GLU A 79 4.46 4.25 -6.83
CA GLU A 79 3.97 5.42 -7.55
C GLU A 79 2.78 6.05 -6.83
N ARG A 80 2.68 7.38 -6.91
CA ARG A 80 1.63 8.15 -6.23
C ARG A 80 1.03 9.13 -7.21
N TYR A 81 -0.29 9.20 -7.23
CA TYR A 81 -1.00 10.22 -7.96
C TYR A 81 -0.93 11.54 -7.19
N GLU A 82 -0.41 12.58 -7.85
CA GLU A 82 -0.18 13.90 -7.27
C GLU A 82 0.55 13.89 -5.91
N ASP A 83 1.44 12.92 -5.70
CA ASP A 83 2.19 12.72 -4.45
C ASP A 83 1.35 12.59 -3.17
N HIS A 84 0.05 12.28 -3.25
CA HIS A 84 -0.81 12.16 -2.07
C HIS A 84 -1.64 10.88 -1.99
N THR A 85 -2.03 10.26 -3.10
CA THR A 85 -2.91 9.06 -3.14
C THR A 85 -2.45 8.03 -4.17
N ILE A 86 -3.14 6.89 -4.25
CA ILE A 86 -3.01 5.86 -5.29
C ILE A 86 -3.70 6.26 -6.61
N PHE A 87 -3.33 5.65 -7.74
CA PHE A 87 -3.87 6.00 -9.07
C PHE A 87 -5.34 5.59 -9.29
N HIS A 88 -5.74 4.42 -8.80
CA HIS A 88 -7.10 3.88 -8.96
C HIS A 88 -7.48 3.02 -7.75
N ASP A 89 -8.75 2.60 -7.67
CA ASP A 89 -9.22 1.71 -6.62
C ASP A 89 -8.65 0.30 -6.80
N ILE A 90 -8.08 -0.26 -5.73
CA ILE A 90 -7.39 -1.55 -5.77
C ILE A 90 -8.10 -2.55 -4.86
N SER A 91 -8.50 -3.69 -5.44
CA SER A 91 -9.02 -4.82 -4.69
C SER A 91 -8.11 -6.03 -4.88
N LEU A 92 -7.47 -6.48 -3.80
CA LEU A 92 -6.55 -7.62 -3.82
C LEU A 92 -6.89 -8.62 -2.73
N THR A 93 -6.81 -9.91 -3.08
CA THR A 93 -6.78 -11.01 -2.11
C THR A 93 -5.38 -11.58 -2.06
N PHE A 94 -4.70 -11.44 -0.91
CA PHE A 94 -3.42 -12.07 -0.65
C PHE A 94 -3.60 -13.22 0.35
N LYS A 95 -3.49 -14.47 -0.13
CA LYS A 95 -3.86 -15.67 0.63
C LYS A 95 -5.32 -15.60 1.13
N ARG A 96 -5.54 -15.51 2.45
CA ARG A 96 -6.87 -15.36 3.07
C ARG A 96 -7.13 -13.94 3.58
N THR A 97 -6.32 -12.97 3.15
CA THR A 97 -6.41 -11.57 3.57
C THR A 97 -6.89 -10.75 2.38
N HIS A 98 -8.07 -10.13 2.52
CA HIS A 98 -8.66 -9.27 1.50
C HIS A 98 -8.36 -7.82 1.86
N ILE A 99 -7.82 -7.07 0.90
CA ILE A 99 -7.47 -5.67 1.04
C ILE A 99 -8.18 -4.93 -0.10
N LYS A 100 -9.08 -4.02 0.27
CA LYS A 100 -9.70 -3.07 -0.65
C LYS A 100 -9.22 -1.68 -0.31
N MET A 101 -8.68 -0.97 -1.28
CA MET A 101 -8.19 0.39 -1.15
C MET A 101 -8.92 1.27 -2.16
N LYS A 102 -9.28 2.48 -1.72
CA LYS A 102 -9.94 3.47 -2.56
C LYS A 102 -9.09 4.73 -2.66
N LYS A 103 -8.97 5.27 -3.87
CA LYS A 103 -8.41 6.61 -4.10
C LYS A 103 -9.30 7.62 -3.42
N GLN A 104 -8.72 8.63 -2.77
CA GLN A 104 -9.47 9.69 -2.11
C GLN A 104 -8.86 11.05 -2.47
N PRO A 105 -9.69 12.12 -2.53
CA PRO A 105 -9.21 13.47 -2.81
C PRO A 105 -8.40 14.03 -1.64
N ARG A 106 -7.72 15.15 -1.88
CA ARG A 106 -6.92 15.84 -0.85
C ARG A 106 -7.78 16.26 0.33
N GLY A 107 -7.25 16.08 1.54
CA GLY A 107 -7.93 16.48 2.78
C GLY A 107 -8.83 15.39 3.37
N TYR A 108 -8.93 14.23 2.73
CA TYR A 108 -9.62 13.07 3.29
C TYR A 108 -8.82 12.39 4.41
N GLY A 109 -7.47 12.40 4.32
CA GLY A 109 -6.57 11.75 5.27
C GLY A 109 -6.54 10.22 5.15
N LEU A 110 -5.87 9.56 6.11
CA LEU A 110 -5.72 8.10 6.11
C LEU A 110 -6.80 7.41 6.95
N HIS A 111 -7.78 6.80 6.28
CA HIS A 111 -8.85 6.01 6.90
C HIS A 111 -8.64 4.52 6.65
N CYS A 112 -7.64 3.96 7.32
CA CYS A 112 -7.17 2.60 7.08
C CYS A 112 -6.94 1.84 8.40
N HIS A 113 -6.60 0.55 8.29
CA HIS A 113 -6.05 -0.19 9.43
C HIS A 113 -4.75 0.46 9.93
N ARG A 114 -4.52 0.51 11.26
CA ARG A 114 -3.36 1.19 11.87
C ARG A 114 -2.00 0.88 11.25
N ALA A 115 -1.76 -0.37 10.86
CA ALA A 115 -0.50 -0.76 10.23
C ALA A 115 -0.36 -0.22 8.81
N ILE A 116 -1.47 -0.13 8.08
CA ILE A 116 -1.50 0.49 6.74
C ILE A 116 -1.23 1.98 6.89
N ILE A 117 -1.82 2.67 7.89
CA ILE A 117 -1.53 4.09 8.17
C ILE A 117 -0.02 4.30 8.36
N THR A 118 0.62 3.47 9.20
CA THR A 118 2.07 3.55 9.43
C THR A 118 2.87 3.36 8.14
N ILE A 119 2.51 2.38 7.31
CA ILE A 119 3.20 2.12 6.04
C ILE A 119 2.96 3.25 5.03
N CYS A 120 1.73 3.75 4.93
CA CYS A 120 1.38 4.87 4.04
C CYS A 120 2.18 6.12 4.39
N ARG A 121 2.35 6.45 5.68
CA ARG A 121 3.21 7.57 6.10
C ARG A 121 4.68 7.37 5.68
N LEU A 122 5.20 6.14 5.78
CA LEU A 122 6.56 5.82 5.32
C LEU A 122 6.72 5.90 3.80
N ILE A 123 5.68 5.56 3.04
CA ILE A 123 5.65 5.71 1.57
C ILE A 123 5.48 7.20 1.19
N GLY A 124 4.74 7.96 2.00
CA GLY A 124 4.31 9.32 1.70
C GLY A 124 2.95 9.39 1.00
N ILE A 125 2.05 8.44 1.28
CA ILE A 125 0.62 8.51 0.91
C ILE A 125 -0.10 9.23 2.06
N LYS A 126 -0.86 10.28 1.73
CA LYS A 126 -1.55 11.17 2.67
C LYS A 126 -3.05 10.90 2.73
N ASP A 127 -3.67 10.58 1.60
CA ASP A 127 -5.11 10.39 1.49
C ASP A 127 -5.40 9.01 0.90
N MET A 128 -6.11 8.16 1.65
CA MET A 128 -6.55 6.85 1.18
C MET A 128 -7.58 6.25 2.15
N TYR A 129 -8.56 5.53 1.61
CA TYR A 129 -9.41 4.65 2.40
C TYR A 129 -8.98 3.19 2.17
N ALA A 130 -8.89 2.39 3.24
CA ALA A 130 -8.64 0.96 3.08
C ALA A 130 -9.43 0.12 4.08
N LYS A 131 -10.09 -0.91 3.56
CA LYS A 131 -10.75 -1.95 4.36
C LYS A 131 -10.00 -3.27 4.22
N VAL A 132 -9.67 -3.86 5.36
CA VAL A 132 -9.18 -5.24 5.44
C VAL A 132 -10.30 -6.15 5.92
N SER A 133 -10.45 -7.29 5.26
CA SER A 133 -11.45 -8.33 5.57
C SER A 133 -10.81 -9.73 5.53
N GLY A 134 -11.45 -10.71 6.16
CA GLY A 134 -10.90 -12.07 6.32
C GLY A 134 -9.80 -12.13 7.39
N SER A 135 -8.64 -12.73 7.06
CA SER A 135 -7.52 -12.89 7.99
C SER A 135 -6.75 -11.58 8.22
N LEU A 136 -6.64 -11.15 9.48
CA LEU A 136 -5.90 -9.93 9.88
C LEU A 136 -4.43 -10.20 10.24
N ASN A 137 -3.80 -11.19 9.60
CA ASN A 137 -2.39 -11.49 9.84
C ASN A 137 -1.49 -10.36 9.32
N MET A 138 -0.70 -9.74 10.22
CA MET A 138 0.12 -8.57 9.89
C MET A 138 1.09 -8.82 8.74
N LEU A 139 1.73 -9.99 8.68
CA LEU A 139 2.69 -10.30 7.62
C LEU A 139 2.03 -10.40 6.24
N ASN A 140 0.86 -11.05 6.16
CA ASN A 140 0.13 -11.19 4.91
C ASN A 140 -0.49 -9.86 4.49
N LEU A 141 -0.96 -9.06 5.45
CA LEU A 141 -1.46 -7.71 5.23
C LEU A 141 -0.36 -6.83 4.63
N THR A 142 0.83 -6.79 5.24
CA THR A 142 1.96 -5.99 4.73
C THR A 142 2.40 -6.47 3.35
N ARG A 143 2.57 -7.79 3.15
CA ARG A 143 2.93 -8.35 1.83
C ARG A 143 1.91 -8.02 0.75
N GLY A 144 0.63 -8.21 1.06
CA GLY A 144 -0.47 -7.90 0.16
C GLY A 144 -0.54 -6.41 -0.17
N LEU A 145 -0.31 -5.53 0.80
CA LEU A 145 -0.29 -4.09 0.59
C LEU A 145 0.82 -3.66 -0.39
N PHE A 146 2.07 -4.07 -0.15
CA PHE A 146 3.17 -3.74 -1.07
C PHE A 146 2.94 -4.35 -2.45
N HIS A 147 2.44 -5.58 -2.52
CA HIS A 147 2.11 -6.24 -3.80
C HIS A 147 1.02 -5.51 -4.59
N ALA A 148 -0.02 -5.03 -3.89
CA ALA A 148 -1.11 -4.25 -4.50
C ALA A 148 -0.61 -2.91 -5.03
N LEU A 149 0.14 -2.17 -4.20
CA LEU A 149 0.64 -0.83 -4.55
C LEU A 149 1.72 -0.87 -5.65
N SER A 150 2.55 -1.92 -5.70
CA SER A 150 3.54 -2.08 -6.78
C SER A 150 2.96 -2.54 -8.11
N ARG A 151 1.68 -2.94 -8.16
CA ARG A 151 1.02 -3.43 -9.39
C ARG A 151 0.01 -2.44 -9.97
N GLN A 152 -0.08 -1.24 -9.41
CA GLN A 152 -0.97 -0.23 -9.96
C GLN A 152 -0.47 0.23 -11.35
N GLU A 153 -1.39 0.34 -12.30
CA GLU A 153 -1.19 1.00 -13.59
C GLU A 153 -1.29 2.54 -13.42
N THR A 154 -0.33 3.28 -13.97
CA THR A 154 -0.37 4.75 -14.00
C THR A 154 -1.22 5.27 -15.16
N HIS A 155 -1.62 6.54 -15.10
CA HIS A 155 -2.30 7.18 -16.22
C HIS A 155 -1.45 7.17 -17.51
N GLN A 156 -0.13 7.30 -17.38
CA GLN A 156 0.76 7.26 -18.54
C GLN A 156 0.77 5.86 -19.18
N GLN A 157 0.92 4.81 -18.36
CA GLN A 157 0.87 3.42 -18.85
C GLN A 157 -0.48 3.10 -19.51
N LEU A 158 -1.59 3.59 -18.93
CA LEU A 158 -2.92 3.42 -19.51
C LEU A 158 -3.06 4.15 -20.86
N ALA A 159 -2.57 5.38 -20.95
CA ALA A 159 -2.58 6.17 -22.18
C ALA A 159 -1.78 5.47 -23.29
N ASP A 160 -0.56 5.03 -22.98
CA ASP A 160 0.32 4.35 -23.93
C ASP A 160 -0.25 3.00 -24.39
N LYS A 161 -0.89 2.26 -23.48
CA LYS A 161 -1.52 0.97 -23.79
C LYS A 161 -2.76 1.08 -24.68
N LYS A 162 -3.59 2.10 -24.46
CA LYS A 162 -4.83 2.31 -25.25
C LYS A 162 -4.63 3.22 -26.46
N GLY A 163 -3.56 4.01 -26.49
CA GLY A 163 -3.33 5.04 -27.50
C GLY A 163 -4.35 6.18 -27.44
N LEU A 164 -4.84 6.54 -26.26
CA LEU A 164 -5.86 7.58 -26.06
C LEU A 164 -5.47 8.54 -24.94
N HIS A 165 -6.00 9.77 -24.98
CA HIS A 165 -5.84 10.73 -23.89
C HIS A 165 -6.60 10.27 -22.64
N VAL A 166 -5.96 10.35 -21.48
CA VAL A 166 -6.61 10.13 -20.19
C VAL A 166 -7.08 11.47 -19.68
N VAL A 167 -8.40 11.63 -19.57
CA VAL A 167 -9.06 12.86 -19.13
C VAL A 167 -9.65 12.63 -17.74
N GLU A 168 -9.33 13.53 -16.81
CA GLU A 168 -9.94 13.56 -15.49
C GLU A 168 -11.01 14.64 -15.45
N PHE A 169 -12.18 14.28 -14.92
CA PHE A 169 -13.26 15.22 -14.60
C PHE A 169 -13.35 15.36 -13.09
N ARG A 170 -13.31 16.60 -12.61
CA ARG A 170 -13.42 16.92 -11.18
C ARG A 170 -14.70 17.71 -10.95
N GLU A 171 -15.50 17.30 -9.97
CA GLU A 171 -16.76 17.99 -9.63
C GLU A 171 -16.53 19.48 -9.30
N GLU A 172 -15.41 19.79 -8.62
CA GLU A 172 -14.99 21.16 -8.29
C GLU A 172 -14.68 22.04 -9.51
N CYS A 173 -14.31 21.43 -10.65
CA CYS A 173 -14.00 22.14 -11.90
C CYS A 173 -15.18 22.11 -12.90
N GLY A 174 -16.33 21.54 -12.52
CA GLY A 174 -17.49 21.41 -13.40
C GLY A 174 -17.19 20.56 -14.65
N PRO A 175 -17.59 20.99 -15.86
CA PRO A 175 -17.42 20.20 -17.09
C PRO A 175 -16.02 20.30 -17.72
N LEU A 176 -15.06 20.97 -17.09
CA LEU A 176 -13.73 21.21 -17.67
C LEU A 176 -12.96 19.88 -17.82
N PRO A 177 -12.56 19.48 -19.04
CA PRO A 177 -11.74 18.28 -19.25
C PRO A 177 -10.27 18.57 -18.92
N ILE A 178 -9.72 17.89 -17.91
CA ILE A 178 -8.29 18.01 -17.56
C ILE A 178 -7.55 16.80 -18.13
N VAL A 179 -6.68 17.02 -19.11
CA VAL A 179 -5.85 15.94 -19.68
C VAL A 179 -4.71 15.63 -18.71
N VAL A 180 -4.76 14.48 -18.05
CA VAL A 180 -3.76 14.06 -17.05
C VAL A 180 -2.61 13.25 -17.65
N ALA A 181 -2.84 12.58 -18.77
CA ALA A 181 -1.82 11.88 -19.53
C ALA A 181 -2.19 11.80 -21.01
N SER A 182 -1.17 11.79 -21.86
CA SER A 182 -1.28 11.63 -23.30
C SER A 182 -0.37 10.49 -23.75
N PRO A 183 -0.77 9.69 -24.75
CA PRO A 183 0.08 8.63 -25.27
C PRO A 183 1.34 9.25 -25.89
N GLN A 184 2.50 8.66 -25.63
CA GLN A 184 3.76 9.06 -26.28
C GLN A 184 3.81 8.58 -27.74
N GLY A 185 3.13 7.48 -28.04
CA GLY A 185 3.04 6.89 -29.37
C GLY A 185 1.95 7.50 -30.26
N ALA A 186 1.59 6.77 -31.32
CA ALA A 186 0.53 7.17 -32.21
C ALA A 186 -0.82 7.22 -31.48
N LEU A 187 -1.47 8.39 -31.51
CA LEU A 187 -2.83 8.57 -31.00
C LEU A 187 -3.80 7.80 -31.91
N ARG A 188 -4.59 6.93 -31.31
CA ARG A 188 -5.63 6.18 -32.00
C ARG A 188 -6.73 7.15 -32.45
N LYS A 189 -7.18 7.00 -33.70
CA LYS A 189 -8.26 7.83 -34.27
C LYS A 189 -9.64 7.31 -33.91
N ASP A 190 -9.76 5.98 -33.74
CA ASP A 190 -11.03 5.32 -33.45
C ASP A 190 -11.34 5.36 -31.95
N PRO A 191 -12.58 5.73 -31.56
CA PRO A 191 -13.02 5.72 -30.16
C PRO A 191 -13.14 4.29 -29.61
N GLU A 192 -13.16 4.15 -28.29
CA GLU A 192 -13.56 2.88 -27.67
C GLU A 192 -15.07 2.64 -27.92
N PRO A 193 -15.51 1.40 -28.14
CA PRO A 193 -16.93 1.09 -28.15
C PRO A 193 -17.55 1.37 -26.77
N GLU A 194 -18.75 1.95 -26.77
CA GLU A 194 -19.52 2.19 -25.55
C GLU A 194 -20.43 0.99 -25.27
N ASP A 195 -20.18 0.29 -24.17
CA ASP A 195 -21.06 -0.78 -23.70
C ASP A 195 -22.20 -0.18 -22.86
N GLU A 196 -23.46 -0.44 -23.23
CA GLU A 196 -24.62 0.03 -22.46
C GLU A 196 -24.64 -0.53 -21.03
N VAL A 197 -24.20 -1.79 -20.87
CA VAL A 197 -24.12 -2.48 -19.58
C VAL A 197 -22.75 -3.15 -19.47
N PRO A 198 -21.83 -2.62 -18.65
CA PRO A 198 -20.50 -3.19 -18.50
C PRO A 198 -20.53 -4.44 -17.61
N ASP A 199 -19.84 -5.51 -18.03
CA ASP A 199 -19.68 -6.74 -17.24
C ASP A 199 -18.56 -6.61 -16.19
N ILE A 200 -18.79 -5.73 -15.20
CA ILE A 200 -17.86 -5.49 -14.09
C ILE A 200 -18.37 -6.23 -12.85
N LYS A 201 -17.52 -7.06 -12.27
CA LYS A 201 -17.82 -7.71 -10.99
C LYS A 201 -17.93 -6.67 -9.87
N LEU A 202 -19.16 -6.38 -9.47
CA LEU A 202 -19.46 -5.45 -8.39
C LEU A 202 -19.23 -6.09 -7.01
N ASP A 203 -18.89 -5.24 -6.05
CA ASP A 203 -18.81 -5.61 -4.66
C ASP A 203 -20.06 -5.19 -3.89
N TRP A 204 -20.73 -6.18 -3.27
CA TRP A 204 -21.98 -5.93 -2.56
C TRP A 204 -21.84 -4.95 -1.39
N GLU A 205 -20.68 -4.89 -0.71
CA GLU A 205 -20.48 -3.94 0.39
C GLU A 205 -20.51 -2.48 -0.09
N GLU A 206 -20.08 -2.24 -1.33
CA GLU A 206 -20.04 -0.92 -1.96
C GLU A 206 -21.40 -0.53 -2.52
N VAL A 207 -22.07 -1.45 -3.20
CA VAL A 207 -23.44 -1.26 -3.68
C VAL A 207 -24.38 -0.96 -2.51
N LYS A 208 -24.28 -1.71 -1.42
CA LYS A 208 -25.06 -1.48 -0.19
C LYS A 208 -24.75 -0.13 0.47
N ALA A 209 -23.50 0.35 0.37
CA ALA A 209 -23.12 1.66 0.89
C ALA A 209 -23.69 2.79 0.02
N ALA A 210 -23.63 2.65 -1.31
CA ALA A 210 -24.19 3.62 -2.26
C ALA A 210 -25.71 3.77 -2.11
N GLN A 211 -26.41 2.67 -1.82
CA GLN A 211 -27.86 2.67 -1.57
C GLN A 211 -28.27 3.14 -0.16
N GLY A 212 -27.31 3.56 0.69
CA GLY A 212 -27.60 3.96 2.07
C GLY A 212 -28.07 2.82 2.99
N MET A 213 -27.98 1.57 2.54
CA MET A 213 -28.41 0.39 3.28
C MET A 213 -27.39 -0.09 4.31
N LYS A 214 -26.16 0.43 4.27
CA LYS A 214 -25.09 0.07 5.21
C LYS A 214 -25.27 0.77 6.55
N ARG A 215 -26.02 0.15 7.46
CA ARG A 215 -26.17 0.61 8.85
C ARG A 215 -25.08 0.00 9.73
N SER A 216 -24.15 0.81 10.21
CA SER A 216 -23.16 0.42 11.22
C SER A 216 -22.90 1.59 12.16
N VAL A 217 -23.06 1.36 13.47
CA VAL A 217 -22.76 2.39 14.50
C VAL A 217 -21.28 2.75 14.57
N TRP A 218 -20.42 1.95 13.94
CA TRP A 218 -18.96 2.13 13.94
C TRP A 218 -18.43 2.85 12.70
N SER A 219 -19.27 3.07 11.68
CA SER A 219 -18.91 3.85 10.50
C SER A 219 -19.20 5.34 10.71
N GLY A 220 -18.32 6.22 10.22
CA GLY A 220 -18.50 7.68 10.32
C GLY A 220 -18.19 8.29 11.68
N LEU A 221 -17.61 7.51 12.62
CA LEU A 221 -17.17 8.02 13.91
C LEU A 221 -16.05 9.04 13.75
N LYS A 222 -16.12 10.15 14.51
CA LYS A 222 -15.03 11.13 14.61
C LYS A 222 -13.80 10.47 15.24
N ARG A 223 -12.65 10.61 14.58
CA ARG A 223 -11.36 10.10 15.03
C ARG A 223 -10.33 11.23 14.99
N ALA A 224 -9.21 11.04 15.70
CA ALA A 224 -8.09 11.97 15.62
C ALA A 224 -7.50 12.01 14.20
N ALA A 225 -6.92 13.15 13.83
CA ALA A 225 -6.25 13.32 12.55
C ALA A 225 -5.09 12.31 12.39
N THR A 226 -4.92 11.82 11.17
CA THR A 226 -3.90 10.84 10.77
C THR A 226 -2.86 11.44 9.83
#